data_AF-A0A2J0M4U8-F1
#
_entry.id   AF-A0A2J0M4U8-F1
#
_cell.length_a   1.000
_cell.length_b   1.000
_cell.length_c   1.000
_cell.angle_alpha   90.00
_cell.angle_beta   90.00
_cell.angle_gamma   90.00
#
_symmetry.space_group_name_H-M   'P 1'
#
loop_
_entity.id
_entity.type
_entity.pdbx_description
1 polymer ?
#
loop_
_entity_poly.entity_id
_entity_poly.type
_entity_poly.pdbx_seq_one_letter_code
_entity_poly.pdbx_strand_id
1 'polypeptide(L)'
;MFQTENNLVDAFISHLGSGSSPWVTRAFVREFDYISGRTDILSLSMGNEIIAFEAKLSNWRKAMHQAWRNTSFANQVYVVLPRMHATAAIKNRSQFEECGVGLCVVDEMGVEVVVHCSTHQPVMPWLNRKAMHTLVENGSIH
;
A
#
# COMPACT_ATOMS: atom_id res chain seq x y z
N MET A 1 8.55 -11.29 -14.23
CA MET A 1 8.10 -12.13 -13.08
C MET A 1 8.90 -11.75 -11.84
N PHE A 2 8.24 -11.42 -10.72
CA PHE A 2 8.91 -11.01 -9.48
C PHE A 2 9.42 -12.22 -8.69
N GLN A 3 10.71 -12.23 -8.34
CA GLN A 3 11.35 -13.32 -7.59
C GLN A 3 11.26 -13.12 -6.08
N THR A 4 11.24 -11.86 -5.63
CA THR A 4 11.20 -11.48 -4.21
C THR A 4 10.18 -10.38 -3.96
N GLU A 5 9.75 -10.22 -2.69
CA GLU A 5 8.89 -9.11 -2.26
C GLU A 5 9.56 -7.75 -2.50
N ASN A 6 10.89 -7.67 -2.33
CA ASN A 6 11.64 -6.46 -2.65
C ASN A 6 11.57 -6.09 -4.13
N ASN A 7 11.66 -7.06 -5.05
CA ASN A 7 11.49 -6.76 -6.48
C ASN A 7 10.09 -6.26 -6.82
N LEU A 8 9.06 -6.77 -6.13
CA LEU A 8 7.69 -6.29 -6.28
C LEU A 8 7.54 -4.85 -5.74
N VAL A 9 8.13 -4.56 -4.59
CA VAL A 9 8.16 -3.21 -4.00
C VAL A 9 8.87 -2.22 -4.93
N ASP A 10 10.04 -2.59 -5.47
CA ASP A 10 10.80 -1.75 -6.39
C ASP A 10 9.99 -1.43 -7.66
N ALA A 11 9.36 -2.44 -8.25
CA ALA A 11 8.50 -2.25 -9.43
C ALA A 11 7.28 -1.37 -9.12
N PHE A 12 6.62 -1.61 -7.98
CA PHE A 12 5.48 -0.80 -7.56
C PHE A 12 5.86 0.68 -7.38
N ILE A 13 6.99 0.96 -6.73
CA ILE A 13 7.51 2.32 -6.56
C ILE A 13 7.82 2.97 -7.91
N SER A 14 8.41 2.21 -8.84
CA SER A 14 8.65 2.70 -10.21
C SER A 14 7.34 3.12 -10.90
N HIS A 15 6.25 2.36 -10.69
CA HIS A 15 4.93 2.73 -11.22
C HIS A 15 4.31 3.94 -10.52
N LEU A 16 4.49 4.08 -9.20
CA LEU A 16 4.06 5.28 -8.45
C LEU A 16 4.74 6.55 -9.01
N GLY A 17 6.03 6.47 -9.37
CA GLY A 17 6.81 7.60 -9.87
C GLY A 17 6.62 7.91 -11.36
N SER A 18 6.22 6.94 -12.17
CA SER A 18 6.12 7.10 -13.64
C SER A 18 4.72 7.47 -14.15
N GLY A 19 3.74 7.64 -13.25
CA GLY A 19 2.35 7.90 -13.63
C GLY A 19 1.58 6.68 -14.17
N SER A 20 2.17 5.48 -14.09
CA SER A 20 1.54 4.21 -14.46
C SER A 20 0.81 3.53 -13.29
N SER A 21 0.43 4.34 -12.30
CA SER A 21 -0.40 3.95 -11.17
C SER A 21 -1.58 4.92 -11.04
N PRO A 22 -2.68 4.53 -10.37
CA PRO A 22 -3.83 5.42 -10.19
C PRO A 22 -3.59 6.54 -9.17
N TRP A 23 -2.46 6.54 -8.43
CA TRP A 23 -2.17 7.56 -7.44
C TRP A 23 -1.14 8.56 -7.95
N VAL A 24 -1.46 9.84 -7.80
CA VAL A 24 -0.50 10.94 -7.89
C VAL A 24 0.13 11.11 -6.51
N THR A 25 1.40 10.75 -6.40
CA THR A 25 2.15 10.72 -5.13
C THR A 25 3.04 11.96 -5.03
N ARG A 26 2.95 12.69 -3.91
CA ARG A 26 3.88 13.79 -3.58
C ARG A 26 5.20 13.27 -3.06
N ALA A 27 5.15 12.23 -2.23
CA ALA A 27 6.32 11.60 -1.64
C ALA A 27 6.00 10.16 -1.24
N PHE A 28 6.99 9.29 -1.22
CA PHE A 28 6.86 7.95 -0.63
C PHE A 28 8.10 7.57 0.19
N VAL A 29 7.91 6.65 1.12
CA VAL A 29 8.99 6.02 1.88
C VAL A 29 8.83 4.51 1.85
N ARG A 30 9.96 3.81 1.97
CA ARG A 30 10.03 2.37 2.16
C ARG A 30 10.14 2.04 3.64
N GLU A 31 9.62 0.88 4.02
CA GLU A 31 9.83 0.26 5.34
C GLU A 31 9.58 1.21 6.53
N PHE A 32 8.32 1.59 6.73
CA PHE A 32 7.94 2.40 7.89
C PHE A 32 7.75 1.52 9.15
N ASP A 33 8.68 1.64 10.10
CA ASP A 33 8.62 0.95 11.39
C ASP A 33 7.76 1.68 12.43
N TYR A 34 6.87 0.93 13.08
CA TYR A 34 5.99 1.40 14.14
C TYR A 34 5.74 0.35 15.21
N ILE A 35 5.04 0.75 16.29
CA ILE A 35 4.91 -0.05 17.51
C ILE A 35 4.32 -1.45 17.31
N SER A 36 3.53 -1.67 16.26
CA SER A 36 2.92 -2.97 15.99
C SER A 36 3.58 -3.73 14.83
N GLY A 37 4.54 -3.13 14.10
CA GLY A 37 5.22 -3.79 12.99
C GLY A 37 5.83 -2.83 12.00
N ARG A 38 5.89 -3.26 10.74
CA ARG A 38 6.46 -2.52 9.61
C ARG A 38 5.46 -2.49 8.48
N THR A 39 5.41 -1.36 7.78
CA THR A 39 4.68 -1.21 6.51
C THR A 39 5.68 -1.10 5.36
N ASP A 40 5.49 -1.86 4.30
CA ASP A 40 6.45 -1.95 3.19
C ASP A 40 6.61 -0.61 2.46
N ILE A 41 5.51 0.10 2.20
CA ILE A 41 5.51 1.37 1.47
C ILE A 41 4.46 2.32 2.05
N LEU A 42 4.85 3.58 2.28
CA LEU A 42 3.90 4.68 2.50
C LEU A 42 4.00 5.67 1.34
N SER A 43 2.86 6.16 0.89
CA SER A 43 2.74 7.28 -0.04
C SER A 43 1.96 8.42 0.61
N LEU A 44 2.32 9.64 0.23
CA LEU A 44 1.61 10.87 0.55
C LEU A 44 0.94 11.40 -0.71
N SER A 45 -0.38 11.50 -0.70
CA SER A 45 -1.12 12.08 -1.82
C SER A 45 -0.97 13.61 -1.87
N MET A 46 -1.34 14.21 -3.00
CA MET A 46 -1.40 15.68 -3.14
C MET A 46 -2.40 16.33 -2.17
N GLY A 47 -3.40 15.58 -1.68
CA GLY A 47 -4.37 16.03 -0.68
C GLY A 47 -3.91 15.85 0.78
N ASN A 48 -2.64 15.51 1.02
CA ASN A 48 -2.10 15.15 2.34
C ASN A 48 -2.75 13.91 2.98
N GLU A 49 -3.23 12.96 2.16
CA GLU A 49 -3.66 11.66 2.66
C GLU A 49 -2.50 10.67 2.66
N ILE A 50 -2.39 9.88 3.73
CA ILE A 50 -1.41 8.80 3.81
C ILE A 50 -2.05 7.53 3.23
N ILE A 51 -1.35 6.92 2.27
CA ILE A 51 -1.72 5.65 1.67
C ILE A 51 -0.65 4.62 2.05
N ALA A 52 -1.05 3.52 2.67
CA ALA A 52 -0.15 2.44 3.07
C ALA A 52 -0.32 1.21 2.17
N PHE A 53 0.79 0.59 1.80
CA PHE A 53 0.80 -0.59 0.95
C PHE A 53 1.58 -1.74 1.61
N GLU A 54 1.01 -2.95 1.56
CA GLU A 54 1.65 -4.20 1.99
C GLU A 54 1.84 -5.11 0.78
N ALA A 55 3.09 -5.42 0.47
CA ALA A 55 3.45 -6.24 -0.68
C ALA A 55 3.63 -7.70 -0.28
N LYS A 56 3.01 -8.61 -1.02
CA LYS A 56 3.25 -10.05 -0.88
C LYS A 56 3.32 -10.72 -2.24
N LEU A 57 4.21 -11.70 -2.37
CA LEU A 57 4.24 -12.50 -3.61
C LEU A 57 2.99 -13.35 -3.75
N SER A 58 2.46 -13.94 -2.68
CA SER A 58 1.32 -14.87 -2.76
C SER A 58 0.43 -14.93 -1.51
N ASN A 59 0.98 -14.73 -0.31
CA ASN A 59 0.21 -14.84 0.95
C ASN A 59 -0.64 -13.59 1.22
N TRP A 60 -1.67 -13.40 0.42
CA TRP A 60 -2.57 -12.25 0.48
C TRP A 60 -3.34 -12.12 1.79
N ARG A 61 -3.62 -13.24 2.49
CA ARG A 61 -4.30 -13.19 3.80
C ARG A 61 -3.43 -12.51 4.85
N LYS A 62 -2.14 -12.86 4.89
CA LYS A 62 -1.17 -12.19 5.77
C LYS A 62 -1.06 -10.70 5.40
N ALA A 63 -0.95 -10.40 4.10
CA ALA A 63 -0.91 -9.01 3.61
C ALA A 63 -2.13 -8.21 4.07
N MET A 64 -3.33 -8.79 3.96
CA MET A 64 -4.58 -8.15 4.36
C MET A 64 -4.61 -7.83 5.86
N HIS A 65 -4.20 -8.79 6.71
CA HIS A 65 -4.12 -8.54 8.16
C HIS A 65 -3.11 -7.44 8.49
N GLN A 66 -1.97 -7.39 7.79
CA GLN A 66 -0.98 -6.31 7.96
C GLN A 66 -1.54 -4.96 7.50
N ALA A 67 -2.19 -4.93 6.33
CA ALA A 67 -2.78 -3.72 5.75
C ALA A 67 -3.92 -3.18 6.63
N TRP A 68 -4.77 -4.05 7.15
CA TRP A 68 -5.84 -3.68 8.08
C TRP A 68 -5.28 -2.99 9.33
N ARG A 69 -4.15 -3.45 9.88
CA ARG A 69 -3.50 -2.77 11.02
C ARG A 69 -3.00 -1.37 10.67
N ASN A 70 -2.66 -1.12 9.42
CA ASN A 70 -2.20 0.19 8.96
C ASN A 70 -3.34 1.23 8.90
N THR A 71 -4.62 0.81 8.96
CA THR A 71 -5.77 1.74 9.12
C THR A 71 -5.68 2.56 10.41
N SER A 72 -4.88 2.10 11.38
CA SER A 72 -4.61 2.84 12.60
C SER A 72 -3.91 4.18 12.36
N PHE A 73 -3.23 4.37 11.23
CA PHE A 73 -2.53 5.62 10.90
C PHE A 73 -2.71 6.11 9.47
N ALA A 74 -3.06 5.25 8.52
CA ALA A 74 -3.24 5.62 7.11
C ALA A 74 -4.71 5.88 6.76
N ASN A 75 -4.94 6.77 5.80
CA ASN A 75 -6.27 7.08 5.28
C ASN A 75 -6.76 5.98 4.33
N GLN A 76 -5.85 5.41 3.55
CA GLN A 76 -6.14 4.30 2.64
C GLN A 76 -5.08 3.22 2.81
N VAL A 77 -5.51 1.97 2.68
CA VAL A 77 -4.64 0.79 2.85
C VAL A 77 -4.87 -0.18 1.72
N TYR A 78 -3.79 -0.70 1.14
CA TYR A 78 -3.84 -1.61 0.01
C TYR A 78 -2.90 -2.79 0.19
N VAL A 79 -3.34 -3.95 -0.28
CA VAL A 79 -2.48 -5.09 -0.54
C VAL A 79 -1.99 -5.02 -1.98
N VAL A 80 -0.70 -5.28 -2.19
CA VAL A 80 -0.06 -5.29 -3.50
C VAL A 80 0.41 -6.71 -3.81
N LEU A 81 -0.10 -7.28 -4.91
CA LEU A 81 0.27 -8.62 -5.38
C LEU A 81 0.76 -8.59 -6.83
N PRO A 82 1.65 -9.52 -7.24
CA PRO A 82 1.86 -9.82 -8.65
C PRO A 82 0.56 -10.28 -9.29
N ARG A 83 0.26 -9.82 -10.52
CA ARG A 83 -0.95 -10.27 -11.25
C ARG A 83 -1.08 -11.79 -11.31
N MET A 84 0.02 -12.49 -11.56
CA MET A 84 0.04 -13.96 -11.65
C MET A 84 -0.33 -14.70 -10.36
N HIS A 85 -0.24 -14.04 -9.20
CA HIS A 85 -0.57 -14.64 -7.90
C HIS A 85 -1.85 -14.06 -7.28
N ALA A 86 -2.51 -13.12 -7.96
CA ALA A 86 -3.65 -12.40 -7.42
C ALA A 86 -4.98 -13.16 -7.54
N THR A 87 -5.05 -14.24 -8.33
CA THR A 87 -6.31 -14.96 -8.60
C THR A 87 -7.04 -15.37 -7.32
N ALA A 88 -6.32 -15.88 -6.32
CA ALA A 88 -6.92 -16.28 -5.05
C ALA A 88 -7.47 -15.07 -4.26
N ALA A 89 -6.75 -13.95 -4.24
CA ALA A 89 -7.17 -12.74 -3.56
C ALA A 89 -8.42 -12.12 -4.24
N ILE A 90 -8.43 -12.05 -5.58
CA ILE A 90 -9.56 -11.54 -6.37
C ILE A 90 -10.82 -12.38 -6.13
N LYS A 91 -10.70 -13.71 -6.08
CA LYS A 91 -11.82 -14.61 -5.75
C LYS A 91 -12.38 -14.38 -4.33
N ASN A 92 -11.58 -13.81 -3.42
CA ASN A 92 -11.98 -13.51 -2.04
C ASN A 92 -12.17 -12.00 -1.83
N ARG A 93 -12.54 -11.26 -2.89
CA ARG A 93 -12.77 -9.81 -2.88
C ARG A 93 -13.67 -9.32 -1.73
N SER A 94 -14.70 -10.07 -1.36
CA SER A 94 -15.61 -9.66 -0.26
C SER A 94 -14.87 -9.47 1.07
N GLN A 95 -13.82 -10.26 1.35
CA GLN A 95 -13.03 -10.11 2.58
C GLN A 95 -12.29 -8.78 2.63
N PHE A 96 -11.79 -8.33 1.47
CA PHE A 96 -11.13 -7.03 1.34
C PHE A 96 -12.13 -5.89 1.58
N GLU A 97 -13.30 -5.97 0.94
CA GLU A 97 -14.37 -4.98 1.07
C GLU A 97 -14.90 -4.88 2.51
N GLU A 98 -15.16 -6.03 3.16
CA GLU A 98 -15.60 -6.09 4.56
C GLU A 98 -14.57 -5.49 5.54
N CYS A 99 -13.28 -5.65 5.27
CA CYS A 99 -12.21 -5.06 6.07
C CYS A 99 -11.87 -3.61 5.68
N GLY A 100 -12.51 -3.08 4.63
CA GLY A 100 -12.19 -1.77 4.06
C GLY A 100 -10.84 -1.70 3.34
N VAL A 101 -10.14 -2.82 3.15
CA VAL A 101 -8.78 -2.89 2.59
C VAL A 101 -8.85 -2.98 1.06
N GLY A 102 -8.09 -2.16 0.35
CA GLY A 102 -7.99 -2.26 -1.10
C GLY A 102 -7.05 -3.37 -1.57
N LEU A 103 -7.18 -3.76 -2.85
CA LEU A 103 -6.32 -4.75 -3.48
C LEU A 103 -5.83 -4.23 -4.84
N CYS A 104 -4.52 -4.33 -5.03
CA CYS A 104 -3.83 -3.91 -6.22
C CYS A 104 -3.06 -5.07 -6.83
N VAL A 105 -3.06 -5.12 -8.15
CA VAL A 105 -2.25 -6.06 -8.91
C VAL A 105 -1.23 -5.31 -9.74
N VAL A 106 -0.01 -5.83 -9.75
CA VAL A 106 1.14 -5.26 -10.43
C VAL A 106 1.66 -6.23 -11.47
N ASP A 107 1.98 -5.69 -12.64
CA ASP A 107 2.72 -6.35 -13.70
C ASP A 107 3.61 -5.32 -14.42
N GLU A 108 4.12 -5.65 -15.59
CA GLU A 108 5.00 -4.78 -16.37
C GLU A 108 4.27 -3.55 -16.96
N MET A 109 2.94 -3.62 -17.10
CA MET A 109 2.14 -2.54 -17.68
C MET A 109 1.81 -1.46 -16.65
N GLY A 110 1.77 -1.80 -15.36
CA GLY A 110 1.46 -0.85 -14.31
C GLY A 110 0.76 -1.46 -13.10
N VAL A 111 0.03 -0.59 -12.41
CA VAL A 111 -0.79 -0.97 -11.25
C VAL A 111 -2.27 -0.87 -11.59
N GLU A 112 -3.01 -1.94 -11.34
CA GLU A 112 -4.47 -1.95 -11.39
C GLU A 112 -5.06 -2.14 -9.99
N VAL A 113 -6.01 -1.28 -9.62
CA VAL A 113 -6.81 -1.43 -8.40
C VAL A 113 -8.01 -2.32 -8.72
N VAL A 114 -7.99 -3.55 -8.22
CA VAL A 114 -9.06 -4.54 -8.43
C VAL A 114 -10.13 -4.46 -7.34
N VAL A 115 -9.76 -3.98 -6.15
CA VAL A 115 -10.68 -3.66 -5.06
C VAL A 115 -10.32 -2.29 -4.51
N HIS A 116 -11.29 -1.37 -4.50
CA HIS A 116 -11.09 -0.03 -3.97
C HIS A 116 -11.12 -0.05 -2.44
N CYS A 117 -10.21 0.70 -1.82
CA CYS A 117 -10.17 0.88 -0.38
C CYS A 117 -11.32 1.80 0.07
N SER A 118 -11.87 1.56 1.26
CA SER A 118 -12.69 2.56 1.94
C SER A 118 -11.78 3.59 2.60
N THR A 119 -12.13 4.87 2.61
CA THR A 119 -11.33 5.87 3.33
C THR A 119 -11.52 5.71 4.84
N HIS A 120 -10.41 5.67 5.57
CA HIS A 120 -10.36 5.55 7.03
C HIS A 120 -9.96 6.88 7.67
N GLN A 121 -10.50 7.13 8.86
CA GLN A 121 -9.96 8.14 9.76
C GLN A 121 -8.89 7.48 10.64
N PRO A 122 -7.65 8.00 10.67
CA PRO A 122 -6.58 7.42 11.48
C PRO A 122 -6.95 7.31 12.96
N VAL A 123 -7.02 6.07 13.47
CA VAL A 123 -7.41 5.79 14.86
C VAL A 123 -6.37 6.28 15.87
N MET A 124 -5.10 6.35 15.47
CA MET A 124 -3.98 6.81 16.29
C MET A 124 -3.36 8.09 15.71
N PRO A 125 -3.83 9.28 16.11
CA PRO A 125 -3.34 10.55 15.56
C PRO A 125 -1.83 10.77 15.73
N TRP A 126 -1.24 10.30 16.83
CA TRP A 126 0.20 10.43 17.06
C TRP A 126 1.01 9.61 16.03
N LEU A 127 0.53 8.43 15.66
CA LEU A 127 1.20 7.56 14.70
C LEU A 127 1.02 8.09 13.27
N ASN A 128 -0.16 8.63 12.96
CA ASN A 128 -0.40 9.36 11.71
C ASN A 128 0.57 10.55 11.58
N ARG A 129 0.76 11.36 12.63
CA ARG A 129 1.74 12.46 12.62
C ARG A 129 3.17 11.96 12.43
N LYS A 130 3.56 10.86 13.08
CA LYS A 130 4.88 10.23 12.87
C LYS A 130 5.06 9.83 11.41
N ALA A 131 4.08 9.14 10.82
CA ALA A 131 4.11 8.72 9.43
C ALA A 131 4.19 9.92 8.47
N MET A 132 3.39 10.96 8.71
CA MET A 132 3.42 12.21 7.94
C MET A 132 4.79 12.88 8.00
N HIS A 133 5.38 12.99 9.20
CA HIS A 133 6.70 13.57 9.39
C HIS A 133 7.77 12.79 8.62
N THR A 134 7.75 11.46 8.72
CA THR A 134 8.67 10.60 7.96
C THR A 134 8.51 10.78 6.45
N LEU A 135 7.28 10.89 5.94
CA LEU A 135 7.01 11.16 4.52
C LEU A 135 7.51 12.52 4.06
N VAL A 136 7.45 13.55 4.91
CA VAL A 136 7.90 14.91 4.57
C VAL A 136 9.43 15.03 4.62
N GLU A 137 10.07 14.41 5.61
CA GLU A 137 11.53 14.52 5.80
C GLU A 137 12.33 13.56 4.93
N ASN A 138 11.89 12.31 4.82
CA ASN A 138 12.65 11.22 4.21
C ASN A 138 12.02 10.73 2.90
N GLY A 139 10.89 11.33 2.51
CA GLY A 139 10.16 10.93 1.33
C GLY A 139 10.93 11.25 0.06
N SER A 140 10.99 10.28 -0.85
CA SER A 140 11.45 10.52 -2.20
C SER A 140 10.35 11.23 -2.98
N ILE A 141 10.71 12.31 -3.67
CA ILE A 141 9.83 13.06 -4.57
C ILE A 141 10.17 12.61 -6.00
N HIS A 142 9.15 12.33 -6.81
CA HIS A 142 9.29 12.10 -8.24
C HIS A 142 8.66 13.24 -9.02
#